data_AF-D1P7Z8-F1
#
_entry.id   AF-D1P7Z8-F1
#
_cell.length_a   1.000
_cell.length_b   1.000
_cell.length_c   1.000
_cell.angle_alpha   90.00
_cell.angle_beta   90.00
_cell.angle_gamma   90.00
#
_symmetry.space_group_name_H-M   'P 1'
#
loop_
_entity.id
_entity.type
_entity.pdbx_description
1 polymer ?
#
loop_
_entity_poly.entity_id
_entity_poly.type
_entity_poly.pdbx_seq_one_letter_code
_entity_poly.pdbx_strand_id
1 'polypeptide(L)'
;MKKMILIGVVSAFLLSACSEEVKSVQWWQEHAEEAQKKVDECSVNGNDSENCRNAKDGLFRHKQLTAQSPSFMDAYKKTQNKK
;
A
#
# COMPACT_ATOMS: atom_id res chain seq x y z
N MET A 1 16.75 51.28 25.71
CA MET A 1 15.62 50.45 26.18
C MET A 1 14.58 50.33 25.07
N LYS A 2 14.42 49.14 24.50
CA LYS A 2 13.18 48.58 23.92
C LYS A 2 13.53 47.15 23.49
N LYS A 3 12.76 46.20 24.02
CA LYS A 3 13.05 44.77 24.09
C LYS A 3 13.01 44.18 22.68
N MET A 4 14.12 43.64 22.19
CA MET A 4 14.15 42.82 20.97
C MET A 4 13.51 41.47 21.32
N ILE A 5 12.27 41.29 20.90
CA ILE A 5 11.53 40.04 21.01
C ILE A 5 12.16 39.05 20.02
N LEU A 6 13.07 38.22 20.52
CA LEU A 6 13.53 37.00 19.85
C LEU A 6 12.51 35.89 20.16
N ILE A 7 11.36 35.93 19.48
CA ILE A 7 10.39 34.83 19.45
C ILE A 7 10.28 34.39 17.99
N GLY A 8 10.62 33.14 17.74
CA GLY A 8 10.40 32.50 16.46
C GLY A 8 11.59 31.73 15.95
N VAL A 9 12.12 30.80 16.76
CA VAL A 9 12.63 29.55 16.19
C VAL A 9 11.41 28.86 15.58
N VAL A 10 11.02 29.28 14.38
CA VAL A 10 10.02 28.58 13.58
C VAL A 10 10.71 27.32 13.11
N SER A 11 10.41 26.26 13.87
CA SER A 11 10.66 24.86 13.61
C SER A 11 10.60 24.50 12.12
N ALA A 12 11.75 24.62 11.44
CA ALA A 12 11.96 24.07 10.10
C ALA A 12 12.21 22.54 10.12
N PHE A 13 11.81 21.86 11.21
CA PHE A 13 11.96 20.42 11.39
C PHE A 13 10.67 19.62 11.15
N LEU A 14 9.57 20.25 10.69
CA LEU A 14 8.34 19.52 10.35
C LEU A 14 8.34 18.86 8.96
N LEU A 15 9.50 18.81 8.29
CA LEU A 15 9.65 18.10 7.01
C LEU A 15 10.57 16.87 7.11
N SER A 16 10.87 16.37 8.31
CA SER A 16 10.99 14.91 8.41
C SER A 16 9.57 14.33 8.33
N ALA A 17 8.94 14.45 7.16
CA ALA A 17 8.05 13.39 6.72
C ALA A 17 8.89 12.13 6.93
N CYS A 18 8.52 11.29 7.90
CA CYS A 18 9.18 10.01 8.10
C CYS A 18 9.06 9.28 6.77
N SER A 19 10.07 9.42 5.92
CA SER A 19 10.16 8.69 4.68
C SER A 19 10.37 7.26 5.11
N GLU A 20 9.26 6.54 5.19
CA GLU A 20 9.24 5.11 5.45
C GLU A 20 10.28 4.47 4.54
N GLU A 21 11.17 3.67 5.13
CA GLU A 21 12.17 2.94 4.35
C GLU A 21 11.48 2.23 3.18
N VAL A 22 12.10 2.29 2.01
CA VAL A 22 11.54 1.63 0.82
C VAL A 22 11.62 0.12 1.02
N LYS A 23 10.47 -0.50 1.17
CA LYS A 23 10.31 -1.95 1.30
C LYS A 23 10.21 -2.57 -0.09
N SER A 24 10.86 -3.71 -0.27
CA SER A 24 10.84 -4.44 -1.53
C SER A 24 9.46 -5.04 -1.83
N VAL A 25 9.20 -5.35 -3.10
CA VAL A 25 7.99 -6.06 -3.52
C VAL A 25 7.82 -7.38 -2.77
N GLN A 26 8.91 -8.12 -2.55
CA GLN A 26 8.87 -9.40 -1.84
C GLN A 26 8.43 -9.23 -0.39
N TRP A 27 8.92 -8.20 0.30
CA TRP A 27 8.51 -7.92 1.66
C TRP A 27 6.99 -7.70 1.73
N TRP A 28 6.43 -6.87 0.84
CA TRP A 28 4.99 -6.63 0.77
C TRP A 28 4.18 -7.88 0.41
N GLN A 29 4.73 -8.78 -0.42
CA GLN A 29 4.09 -10.04 -0.78
C GLN A 29 3.98 -11.00 0.42
N GLU A 30 5.00 -11.03 1.28
CA GLU A 30 5.03 -11.81 2.51
C GLU A 30 4.18 -11.17 3.64
N HIS A 31 3.90 -9.88 3.53
CA HIS A 31 3.16 -9.04 4.50
C HIS A 31 1.90 -8.46 3.85
N ALA A 32 1.00 -9.34 3.42
CA ALA A 32 -0.14 -8.96 2.57
C ALA A 32 -1.18 -8.07 3.27
N GLU A 33 -1.33 -8.17 4.60
CA GLU A 33 -2.23 -7.29 5.37
C GLU A 33 -1.69 -5.85 5.42
N GLU A 34 -0.39 -5.69 5.64
CA GLU A 34 0.31 -4.42 5.59
C GLU A 34 0.26 -3.84 4.17
N ALA A 35 0.45 -4.68 3.15
CA ALA A 35 0.35 -4.28 1.75
C ALA A 35 -1.06 -3.77 1.41
N GLN A 36 -2.12 -4.43 1.89
CA GLN A 36 -3.50 -3.97 1.70
C GLN A 36 -3.73 -2.61 2.36
N LYS A 37 -3.32 -2.43 3.62
CA LYS A 37 -3.42 -1.14 4.32
C LYS A 37 -2.69 -0.02 3.56
N LYS A 38 -1.49 -0.31 3.05
CA LYS A 38 -0.70 0.67 2.30
C LYS A 38 -1.35 1.02 0.97
N VAL A 39 -1.88 0.03 0.23
CA VAL A 39 -2.60 0.27 -1.03
C VAL A 39 -3.85 1.13 -0.80
N ASP A 40 -4.58 0.90 0.29
CA ASP A 40 -5.75 1.71 0.65
C ASP A 40 -5.35 3.16 0.98
N GLU A 41 -4.29 3.36 1.76
CA GLU A 41 -3.70 4.67 2.03
C GLU A 41 -3.30 5.41 0.74
N CYS A 42 -2.59 4.73 -0.16
CA CYS A 42 -2.11 5.30 -1.43
C CYS A 42 -3.27 5.66 -2.38
N SER A 43 -4.39 4.96 -2.28
CA SER A 43 -5.56 5.20 -3.15
C SER A 43 -6.34 6.45 -2.75
N VAL A 44 -6.32 6.82 -1.46
CA VAL A 44 -7.03 8.01 -0.95
C VAL A 44 -6.37 9.31 -1.42
N ASN A 45 -5.03 9.35 -1.47
CA ASN A 45 -4.26 10.54 -1.80
C ASN A 45 -3.65 10.51 -3.20
N GLY A 46 -3.79 9.42 -3.95
CA GLY A 46 -3.17 9.25 -5.26
C GLY A 46 -1.64 9.17 -5.20
N ASN A 47 -1.07 8.73 -4.07
CA ASN A 47 0.38 8.61 -3.89
C ASN A 47 0.95 7.46 -4.73
N ASP A 48 1.97 7.76 -5.54
CA ASP A 48 2.69 6.80 -6.37
C ASP A 48 4.17 6.63 -5.95
N SER A 49 4.45 6.81 -4.65
CA SER A 49 5.77 6.53 -4.06
C SER A 49 6.21 5.08 -4.31
N GLU A 50 7.51 4.81 -4.16
CA GLU A 50 8.03 3.45 -4.33
C GLU A 50 7.34 2.43 -3.41
N ASN A 51 7.03 2.80 -2.16
CA ASN A 51 6.26 1.92 -1.27
C ASN A 51 4.83 1.69 -1.77
N CYS A 52 4.17 2.67 -2.37
CA CYS A 52 2.84 2.48 -2.96
C CYS A 52 2.87 1.53 -4.16
N ARG A 53 3.86 1.71 -5.05
CA ARG A 53 4.07 0.84 -6.22
C ARG A 53 4.42 -0.58 -5.79
N ASN A 54 5.34 -0.72 -4.84
CA ASN A 54 5.80 -2.03 -4.35
C ASN A 54 4.71 -2.75 -3.55
N ALA A 55 3.93 -2.04 -2.72
CA ALA A 55 2.81 -2.62 -1.99
C ALA A 55 1.73 -3.14 -2.94
N LYS A 56 1.41 -2.39 -4.01
CA LYS A 56 0.45 -2.82 -5.03
C LYS A 56 0.91 -4.07 -5.77
N ASP A 57 2.17 -4.13 -6.21
CA ASP A 57 2.74 -5.31 -6.87
C ASP A 57 2.80 -6.51 -5.90
N GLY A 58 3.32 -6.31 -4.68
CA GLY A 58 3.44 -7.36 -3.67
C GLY A 58 2.08 -7.97 -3.31
N LEU A 59 1.07 -7.13 -3.09
CA LEU A 59 -0.30 -7.58 -2.83
C LEU A 59 -0.90 -8.33 -4.02
N PHE A 60 -0.67 -7.86 -5.25
CA PHE A 60 -1.12 -8.55 -6.45
C PHE A 60 -0.51 -9.96 -6.54
N ARG A 61 0.81 -10.08 -6.35
CA ARG A 61 1.51 -11.37 -6.37
C ARG A 61 1.03 -12.30 -5.27
N HIS A 62 0.81 -11.78 -4.07
CA HIS A 62 0.23 -12.55 -2.97
C HIS A 62 -1.14 -13.12 -3.38
N LYS A 63 -2.03 -12.29 -3.93
CA LYS A 63 -3.36 -12.72 -4.40
C LYS A 63 -3.28 -13.77 -5.51
N GLN A 64 -2.29 -13.70 -6.40
CA GLN A 64 -2.09 -14.73 -7.43
C GLN A 64 -1.60 -16.05 -6.83
N LEU A 65 -0.64 -16.01 -5.89
CA LEU A 65 -0.12 -17.21 -5.24
C LEU A 65 -1.18 -17.93 -4.40
N THR A 66 -2.07 -17.18 -3.75
CA THR A 66 -3.11 -17.74 -2.87
C THR A 66 -4.45 -17.95 -3.58
N ALA A 67 -4.54 -17.63 -4.87
CA ALA A 67 -5.74 -17.85 -5.65
C ALA A 67 -6.07 -19.33 -5.73
N GLN A 68 -7.33 -19.68 -5.44
CA GLN A 68 -7.82 -21.03 -5.73
C GLN A 68 -7.93 -21.21 -7.25
N SER A 69 -7.29 -22.25 -7.77
CA SER A 69 -7.41 -22.62 -9.18
C SER A 69 -8.88 -22.92 -9.49
N PRO A 70 -9.49 -22.28 -10.50
CA PRO A 70 -10.84 -22.60 -10.88
C PRO A 70 -10.90 -24.03 -11.41
N SER A 71 -11.72 -24.88 -10.77
CA SER A 71 -11.99 -26.22 -11.27
C SER A 71 -12.83 -26.13 -12.53
N PHE A 72 -12.43 -26.85 -13.59
CA PHE A 72 -13.23 -27.04 -14.79
C PHE A 72 -14.64 -27.53 -14.45
N MET A 73 -14.76 -28.43 -13.48
CA MET A 73 -16.06 -28.99 -13.08
C MET A 73 -16.94 -27.96 -12.38
N ASP A 74 -16.38 -27.06 -11.59
CA ASP A 74 -17.14 -25.99 -10.94
C ASP A 74 -17.62 -24.96 -11.97
N ALA A 75 -16.76 -24.64 -12.95
CA ALA A 75 -17.14 -23.80 -14.08
C ALA A 75 -18.26 -24.44 -14.93
N TYR A 76 -18.16 -25.74 -15.23
CA TYR A 76 -19.16 -26.47 -16.00
C TYR A 76 -20.52 -26.56 -15.28
N LYS A 77 -20.55 -26.85 -13.97
CA LYS A 77 -21.81 -26.87 -13.20
C LYS A 77 -22.50 -25.50 -13.21
N LYS A 78 -21.73 -24.41 -13.13
CA LYS A 78 -22.25 -23.04 -13.15
C LYS A 78 -22.93 -22.68 -14.48
N THR A 79 -22.50 -23.25 -15.61
CA THR A 79 -23.15 -23.00 -16.91
C THR A 79 -24.45 -23.78 -17.07
N GLN A 80 -24.54 -24.98 -16.50
CA GLN A 80 -25.76 -25.79 -16.54
C GLN A 80 -26.87 -25.21 -15.67
N ASN A 81 -26.54 -24.70 -14.48
CA ASN A 81 -27.52 -24.07 -13.56
C ASN A 81 -28.03 -22.69 -14.02
N LYS A 82 -27.57 -22.20 -15.18
CA LYS A 82 -28.04 -20.95 -15.79
C LYS A 82 -29.09 -21.15 -16.89
N LYS A 83 -29.40 -22.39 -17.24
CA LYS A 83 -30.54 -22.75 -18.10
C LYS A 83 -31.78 -22.99 -17.26
#